data_AF-A0A6B3F8P9-F1
#
_entry.id   AF-A0A6B3F8P9-F1
#
_cell.length_a   1.000
_cell.length_b   1.000
_cell.length_c   1.000
_cell.angle_alpha   90.00
_cell.angle_beta   90.00
_cell.angle_gamma   90.00
#
_symmetry.space_group_name_H-M   'P 1'
#
loop_
_entity.id
_entity.type
_entity.pdbx_description
1 polymer ?
#
loop_
_entity_poly.entity_id
_entity_poly.type
_entity_poly.pdbx_seq_one_letter_code
_entity_poly.pdbx_strand_id
1 'polypeptide(L)' 'AQNMARRAERLLAGLEDVRQSDKVAKLRFPDPSPCGKTPLTAEGLSKSYGSLEIFTDVDLAIDKGSRVVILGLNGAG' A
#
# COMPACT_ATOMS: atom_id res chain seq x y z
N ALA A 1 40.64 -15.48 14.78
CA ALA A 1 39.28 -15.97 14.42
C ALA A 1 38.27 -15.83 15.57
N GLN A 2 38.58 -16.25 16.80
CA GLN A 2 37.60 -16.28 17.91
C GLN A 2 37.03 -14.91 18.34
N ASN A 3 37.77 -13.82 18.15
CA ASN A 3 37.33 -12.50 18.62
C ASN A 3 36.13 -11.93 17.82
N MET A 4 36.00 -12.29 16.54
CA MET A 4 34.86 -11.87 15.70
C MET A 4 33.60 -12.69 16.03
N ALA A 5 33.77 -14.00 16.24
CA ALA A 5 32.67 -14.89 16.63
C ALA A 5 32.05 -14.45 17.98
N ARG A 6 32.91 -14.15 18.97
CA ARG A 6 32.47 -13.68 20.29
C ARG A 6 31.76 -12.32 20.24
N ARG A 7 32.14 -11.46 19.29
CA ARG A 7 31.50 -10.16 19.08
C ARG A 7 30.14 -10.30 18.40
N ALA A 8 30.00 -11.24 17.46
CA ALA A 8 28.73 -11.58 16.83
C ALA A 8 27.75 -12.20 17.83
N GLU A 9 28.21 -13.13 18.67
CA GLU A 9 27.39 -13.72 19.75
C GLU A 9 26.90 -12.66 20.74
N ARG A 10 27.74 -11.68 21.09
CA ARG A 10 27.35 -10.59 21.99
C ARG A 10 26.34 -9.63 21.37
N LEU A 11 26.39 -9.41 20.05
CA LEU A 11 25.38 -8.64 19.32
C LEU A 11 24.05 -9.40 19.25
N LEU A 12 24.09 -10.71 19.02
CA LEU A 12 22.89 -11.56 18.97
C LEU A 12 22.22 -11.71 20.34
N ALA A 13 23.01 -11.82 21.42
CA ALA A 13 22.51 -12.00 22.79
C ALA A 13 21.80 -10.77 23.36
N GLY A 14 21.96 -9.58 22.75
CA GLY A 14 21.31 -8.34 23.16
C GLY A 14 20.05 -7.99 22.36
N LEU A 15 19.65 -8.83 21.39
CA LEU A 15 18.43 -8.63 20.63
C LEU A 15 17.26 -9.22 21.42
N GLU A 16 16.49 -8.36 22.09
CA GLU A 16 15.14 -8.74 22.51
C GLU A 16 14.32 -9.10 21.27
N ASP A 17 13.41 -10.07 21.42
CA ASP A 17 12.50 -10.50 20.36
C ASP A 17 11.59 -9.30 20.01
N VAL A 18 11.98 -8.52 19.00
CA VAL A 18 11.21 -7.35 18.57
C VAL A 18 9.97 -7.86 17.86
N ARG A 19 8.94 -8.22 18.64
CA ARG A 19 7.57 -8.28 18.12
C ARG A 19 7.15 -6.86 17.79
N GLN A 20 7.51 -6.40 16.59
CA GLN A 20 6.75 -5.34 15.94
C GLN A 20 5.35 -5.89 15.71
N SER A 21 4.44 -5.64 16.66
CA SER A 21 3.03 -5.75 16.34
C SER A 21 2.74 -4.73 15.25
N ASP A 22 2.27 -5.18 14.10
CA ASP A 22 1.74 -4.26 13.09
C ASP A 22 0.74 -3.33 13.79
N LYS A 23 1.01 -2.03 13.75
CA LYS A 23 0.05 -1.03 14.23
C LYS A 23 -1.11 -1.04 13.24
N VAL A 24 -2.06 -1.97 13.43
CA VAL A 24 -3.28 -2.00 12.64
C VAL A 24 -4.09 -0.79 13.04
N ALA A 25 -4.09 0.23 12.17
CA ALA A 25 -4.97 1.37 12.34
C ALA A 25 -6.42 0.85 12.36
N LYS A 26 -7.12 1.02 13.49
CA LYS A 26 -8.56 0.76 13.58
C LYS A 26 -9.30 1.89 12.85
N LEU A 27 -9.34 1.84 11.52
CA LEU A 27 -10.26 2.68 10.75
C LEU A 27 -11.66 2.08 10.82
N ARG A 28 -12.60 2.82 11.40
CA ARG A 28 -14.03 2.55 11.29
C ARG A 28 -14.61 3.53 10.29
N PHE A 29 -15.09 3.01 9.17
CA PHE A 29 -15.87 3.80 8.22
C PHE A 29 -17.36 3.71 8.59
N PRO A 30 -18.13 4.78 8.44
CA PRO A 30 -19.58 4.71 8.56
C PRO A 30 -20.16 3.81 7.45
N ASP A 31 -21.35 3.27 7.68
CA ASP A 31 -22.06 2.52 6.64
C ASP A 31 -22.35 3.45 5.45
N PRO A 32 -21.95 3.06 4.22
CA PRO A 32 -22.15 3.90 3.05
C PRO A 32 -23.64 3.98 2.69
N SER A 33 -24.06 5.13 2.13
CA SER A 33 -25.41 5.28 1.60
C SER A 33 -25.70 4.23 0.51
N PRO A 34 -26.96 3.80 0.35
CA PRO A 34 -27.35 2.92 -0.75
C PRO A 34 -26.95 3.53 -2.10
N CYS A 35 -26.27 2.76 -2.93
CA CYS A 35 -25.89 3.15 -4.28
C CYS A 35 -26.30 2.07 -5.29
N GLY A 36 -26.43 2.48 -6.56
CA GLY A 36 -26.71 1.59 -7.69
C GLY A 36 -25.55 0.62 -7.97
N LYS A 37 -25.69 -0.18 -9.03
CA LYS A 37 -24.67 -1.19 -9.40
C LYS A 37 -23.31 -0.57 -9.65
N THR A 38 -23.26 0.52 -10.42
CA THR A 38 -22.03 1.21 -10.85
C THR A 38 -22.03 2.63 -10.29
N PRO A 39 -21.63 2.84 -9.02
CA PRO A 39 -21.67 4.15 -8.38
C PRO A 39 -20.65 5.16 -8.93
N LEU A 40 -19.60 4.72 -9.63
CA LEU A 40 -18.54 5.60 -10.11
C LEU A 40 -18.16 5.25 -11.54
N THR A 41 -18.12 6.25 -12.40
CA THR A 41 -17.62 6.18 -13.78
C THR A 41 -16.68 7.35 -14.01
N ALA A 42 -15.61 7.12 -14.76
CA ALA A 42 -14.65 8.15 -15.16
C ALA A 42 -14.23 7.90 -16.61
N GLU A 43 -14.01 8.99 -17.34
CA GLU A 43 -13.52 8.99 -18.71
C GLU A 43 -12.28 9.87 -18.77
N GLY A 44 -11.28 9.46 -19.56
CA GLY A 44 -10.03 10.21 -19.76
C GLY A 44 -9.23 10.43 -18.47
N LEU A 45 -9.26 9.48 -17.52
CA LEU A 45 -8.54 9.62 -16.26
C LEU A 45 -7.04 9.56 -16.51
N SER A 46 -6.32 10.58 -16.03
CA SER A 46 -4.86 10.63 -16.05
C SER A 46 -4.31 10.97 -14.67
N LYS A 47 -3.13 10.44 -14.34
CA LYS A 47 -2.44 10.72 -13.07
C LYS A 47 -0.97 10.97 -13.32
N SER A 48 -0.45 12.03 -12.72
CA SER A 48 0.97 12.39 -12.76
C SER A 48 1.46 12.89 -11.41
N TYR A 49 2.76 12.71 -11.15
CA TYR A 49 3.50 13.35 -10.06
C TYR A 49 4.59 14.25 -10.66
N GLY A 50 4.34 15.55 -10.70
CA GLY A 50 5.21 16.48 -11.41
C GLY A 50 5.28 16.14 -12.90
N SER A 51 6.48 15.83 -13.40
CA SER A 51 6.69 15.40 -14.80
C SER A 51 6.58 13.89 -15.00
N LEU A 52 6.39 13.09 -13.94
CA LEU A 52 6.23 11.64 -14.05
C LEU A 52 4.76 11.30 -14.31
N GLU A 53 4.48 10.78 -15.51
CA GLU A 53 3.16 10.25 -15.86
C GLU A 53 3.02 8.81 -15.35
N ILE A 54 1.91 8.53 -14.64
CA ILE A 54 1.59 7.22 -14.09
C ILE A 54 0.70 6.44 -15.07
N PHE A 55 -0.34 7.10 -15.57
CA PHE A 55 -1.18 6.62 -16.65
C PHE A 55 -1.92 7.80 -17.27
N THR A 56 -2.41 7.61 -18.49
CA THR A 56 -3.19 8.61 -19.20
C THR A 56 -4.37 7.96 -19.93
N ASP A 57 -5.45 8.74 -20.05
CA ASP A 57 -6.61 8.41 -20.88
C ASP A 57 -7.28 7.07 -20.54
N VAL A 58 -7.53 6.86 -19.24
CA VAL A 58 -8.18 5.64 -18.75
C VAL A 58 -9.67 5.89 -18.50
N ASP A 59 -10.50 5.12 -19.20
CA ASP A 59 -11.93 5.01 -18.92
C ASP A 59 -12.19 3.85 -17.95
N LEU A 60 -12.98 4.10 -16.91
CA LEU A 60 -13.35 3.05 -15.96
C LEU A 60 -14.73 3.24 -15.35
N ALA A 61 -15.33 2.11 -14.99
CA ALA A 61 -16.55 2.01 -14.22
C ALA A 61 -16.31 1.11 -13.00
N ILE A 62 -16.58 1.62 -11.80
CA ILE A 62 -16.40 0.89 -10.55
C ILE A 62 -17.75 0.46 -10.04
N ASP A 63 -17.96 -0.86 -10.00
CA ASP A 63 -19.15 -1.47 -9.42
C ASP A 63 -19.09 -1.50 -7.89
N LYS A 64 -20.26 -1.43 -7.26
CA LYS A 64 -20.43 -1.53 -5.80
C LYS A 64 -19.75 -2.81 -5.28
N GLY A 65 -18.89 -2.64 -4.28
CA GLY A 65 -18.15 -3.73 -3.65
C GLY A 65 -16.82 -4.07 -4.33
N SER A 66 -16.53 -3.47 -5.48
CA SER A 66 -15.24 -3.62 -6.15
C SER A 66 -14.11 -2.98 -5.35
N ARG A 67 -12.93 -3.60 -5.40
CA ARG A 67 -11.67 -3.02 -4.92
C ARG A 67 -10.81 -2.78 -6.14
N VAL A 68 -10.44 -1.53 -6.38
CA VAL A 68 -9.62 -1.12 -7.52
C VAL A 68 -8.30 -0.58 -6.98
N VAL A 69 -7.20 -1.04 -7.58
CA VAL A 69 -5.85 -0.62 -7.23
C VAL A 69 -5.06 -0.34 -8.50
N ILE A 70 -4.19 0.66 -8.47
CA ILE A 70 -3.20 0.92 -9.51
C ILE A 70 -1.93 0.19 -9.08
N LEU A 71 -1.36 -0.61 -9.98
CA LEU A 71 -0.15 -1.37 -9.74
C LEU A 71 0.94 -0.92 -10.72
N GLY A 72 2.14 -0.72 -10.19
CA GLY A 72 3.31 -0.34 -10.95
C GLY A 72 4.57 -0.94 -10.34
N LEU A 73 5.66 -0.91 -11.08
CA LEU A 73 6.97 -1.30 -10.57
C LEU A 73 7.40 -0.34 -9.44
N ASN A 74 8.33 -0.78 -8.59
CA ASN A 74 8.90 0.11 -7.58
C ASN A 74 9.54 1.34 -8.25
N GLY A 75 9.09 2.53 -7.85
CA GLY A 75 9.51 3.79 -8.47
C GLY A 75 8.71 4.21 -9.70
N ALA A 76 7.64 3.50 -10.07
CA ALA A 76 6.72 3.93 -11.13
C ALA A 76 5.88 5.17 -10.76
N GLY A 77 5.82 5.49 -9.45
CA GLY A 77 5.09 6.61 -8.87
C GLY A 77 3.87 6.18 -8.08
#